data_AF-A0A4Y7ICR0-F1
#
_entry.id   AF-A0A4Y7ICR0-F1
#
_cell.length_a   1.000
_cell.length_b   1.000
_cell.length_c   1.000
_cell.angle_alpha   90.00
_cell.angle_beta   90.00
_cell.angle_gamma   90.00
#
_symmetry.space_group_name_H-M   'P 1'
#
loop_
_entity.id
_entity.type
_entity.pdbx_description
1 polymer ?
#
loop_
_entity_poly.entity_id
_entity_poly.type
_entity_poly.pdbx_seq_one_letter_code
_entity_poly.pdbx_strand_id
1 'polypeptide(L)'
;AGEMGEGANGKELHYKRVLVHRIISGFVVQGGDISHGDGKGTESVYCDTFPDENFKVKHSHAGIVSMVNSGPDSNGSQFFVTTVKASW
;
A
#
# COMPACT_ATOMS: atom_id res chain seq x y z
N ALA A 1 -13.40 -3.64 13.70
CA ALA A 1 -12.64 -4.68 12.97
C ALA A 1 -12.83 -4.45 11.49
N GLY A 2 -11.89 -4.91 10.65
CA GLY A 2 -12.13 -5.03 9.20
C GLY A 2 -13.08 -6.19 8.91
N GLU A 3 -13.70 -6.20 7.73
CA GLU A 3 -14.72 -7.20 7.36
C GLU A 3 -14.17 -8.62 7.28
N MET A 4 -12.88 -8.75 6.93
CA MET A 4 -12.19 -10.04 6.80
C MET A 4 -11.58 -10.56 8.10
N GLY A 5 -11.72 -9.83 9.21
CA GLY A 5 -11.19 -10.26 10.52
C GLY A 5 -9.66 -10.26 10.58
N GLU A 6 -9.09 -11.37 11.03
CA GLU A 6 -7.64 -11.59 11.13
C GLU A 6 -7.08 -12.20 9.85
N GLY A 7 -5.93 -11.69 9.41
CA GLY A 7 -5.17 -12.19 8.28
C GLY A 7 -4.29 -13.39 8.63
N ALA A 8 -3.54 -13.87 7.64
CA ALA A 8 -2.73 -15.08 7.75
C ALA A 8 -1.58 -14.95 8.78
N ASN A 9 -1.15 -13.73 9.05
CA ASN A 9 -0.13 -13.38 10.05
C ASN A 9 -0.72 -13.07 11.45
N GLY A 10 -2.01 -13.33 11.67
CA GLY A 10 -2.69 -13.10 12.95
C GLY A 10 -2.88 -11.62 13.28
N LYS A 11 -2.79 -10.73 12.29
CA LYS A 11 -3.07 -9.29 12.44
C LYS A 11 -4.45 -8.97 11.88
N GLU A 12 -5.12 -8.00 12.48
CA GLU A 12 -6.41 -7.55 11.95
C GLU A 12 -6.22 -6.88 10.59
N LEU A 13 -7.03 -7.27 9.61
CA LEU A 13 -7.03 -6.71 8.26
C LEU A 13 -7.73 -5.34 8.26
N HIS A 14 -7.09 -4.32 8.86
CA HIS A 14 -7.59 -2.95 8.89
C HIS A 14 -6.46 -1.91 8.97
N TYR A 15 -6.73 -0.67 8.51
CA TYR A 15 -5.74 0.43 8.56
C TYR A 15 -5.78 1.28 9.83
N LYS A 16 -6.72 1.04 10.75
CA LYS A 16 -6.83 1.83 11.98
C LYS A 16 -5.52 1.72 12.80
N ARG A 17 -4.90 2.86 13.12
CA ARG A 17 -3.60 2.98 13.81
C ARG A 17 -2.38 2.47 13.01
N VAL A 18 -2.53 2.19 11.73
CA VAL A 18 -1.39 1.90 10.85
C VAL A 18 -0.64 3.19 10.57
N LEU A 19 0.69 3.11 10.66
CA LEU A 19 1.57 4.26 10.51
C LEU A 19 1.78 4.61 9.03
N VAL A 20 2.04 5.89 8.79
CA VAL A 20 2.72 6.36 7.59
C VAL A 20 4.21 6.22 7.87
N HIS A 21 4.79 5.09 7.48
CA HIS A 21 6.16 4.72 7.85
C HIS A 21 7.24 5.33 6.94
N ARG A 22 6.88 5.87 5.77
CA ARG A 22 7.84 6.46 4.83
C ARG A 22 7.30 7.72 4.16
N ILE A 23 8.00 8.84 4.36
CA ILE A 23 7.64 10.15 3.79
C ILE A 23 8.84 10.69 3.02
N ILE A 24 8.66 10.98 1.72
CA ILE A 24 9.69 11.59 0.88
C ILE A 24 9.16 12.91 0.34
N SER A 25 9.75 14.00 0.81
CA SER A 25 9.38 15.36 0.40
C SER A 25 9.54 15.52 -1.12
N GLY A 26 8.50 16.04 -1.77
CA GLY A 26 8.49 16.23 -3.23
C GLY A 26 8.32 14.94 -4.04
N PHE A 27 7.90 13.84 -3.43
CA PHE A 27 7.69 12.57 -4.11
C PHE A 27 6.40 11.87 -3.67
N VAL A 28 6.43 11.16 -2.54
CA VAL A 28 5.30 10.34 -2.06
C VAL A 28 5.23 10.27 -0.53
N VAL A 29 4.02 10.02 -0.04
CA VAL A 29 3.72 9.64 1.35
C VAL A 29 3.25 8.19 1.33
N GLN A 30 3.95 7.29 2.04
CA GLN A 30 3.72 5.85 2.00
C GLN A 30 3.31 5.32 3.39
N GLY A 31 2.33 4.43 3.40
CA GLY A 31 1.81 3.76 4.58
C GLY A 31 1.17 2.42 4.22
N GLY A 32 0.33 1.91 5.11
CA GLY A 32 -0.47 0.72 4.86
C GLY A 32 0.21 -0.61 5.19
N ASP A 33 1.37 -0.61 5.87
CA ASP A 33 1.93 -1.85 6.42
C ASP A 33 1.13 -2.26 7.67
N ILE A 34 0.13 -3.11 7.47
CA ILE A 34 -0.75 -3.63 8.53
C ILE A 34 -0.09 -4.70 9.39
N SER A 35 1.04 -5.27 8.93
CA SER A 35 1.68 -6.41 9.56
C SER A 35 2.74 -5.99 10.58
N HIS A 36 3.69 -5.16 10.14
CA HIS A 36 4.86 -4.75 10.92
C HIS A 36 4.90 -3.24 11.21
N GLY A 37 4.26 -2.44 10.34
CA GLY A 37 4.31 -0.97 10.41
C GLY A 37 5.68 -0.36 10.09
N ASP A 38 6.62 -1.13 9.54
CA ASP A 38 7.98 -0.67 9.19
C ASP A 38 8.26 -0.66 7.68
N GLY A 39 7.28 -1.10 6.88
CA GLY A 39 7.33 -1.15 5.42
C GLY A 39 7.77 -2.49 4.85
N LYS A 40 8.00 -3.52 5.67
CA LYS A 40 8.34 -4.87 5.19
C LYS A 40 7.13 -5.78 5.04
N GLY A 41 5.99 -5.44 5.65
CA GLY A 41 4.78 -6.23 5.57
C GLY A 41 4.15 -6.19 4.17
N THR A 42 3.79 -7.36 3.68
CA THR A 42 3.06 -7.52 2.42
C THR A 42 1.95 -8.53 2.65
N GLU A 43 0.77 -8.04 2.99
CA GLU A 43 -0.42 -8.85 3.20
C GLU A 43 -1.62 -8.14 2.59
N SER A 44 -2.55 -8.91 2.04
CA SER A 44 -3.81 -8.41 1.49
C SER A 44 -4.99 -9.20 2.03
N VAL A 45 -6.21 -8.78 1.68
CA VAL A 45 -7.42 -9.55 1.98
C VAL A 45 -7.48 -10.89 1.23
N TYR A 46 -6.58 -11.11 0.26
CA TYR A 46 -6.45 -12.33 -0.51
C TYR A 46 -5.33 -13.24 0.03
N CYS A 47 -5.02 -13.13 1.32
CA CYS A 47 -3.85 -13.69 2.02
C CYS A 47 -2.55 -12.94 1.72
N ASP A 48 -1.81 -13.32 0.68
CA ASP A 48 -0.47 -12.76 0.43
C ASP A 48 -0.55 -11.52 -0.46
N THR A 49 -0.02 -11.63 -1.68
CA THR A 49 -0.05 -10.59 -2.70
C THR A 49 -1.10 -10.86 -3.76
N PHE A 50 -1.45 -9.83 -4.53
CA PHE A 50 -2.34 -9.94 -5.67
C PHE A 50 -1.76 -9.26 -6.92
N PRO A 51 -2.17 -9.71 -8.12
CA PRO A 51 -1.62 -9.23 -9.38
C PRO A 51 -1.99 -7.76 -9.69
N ASP A 52 -1.24 -7.15 -10.60
CA ASP A 52 -1.52 -5.80 -11.10
C ASP A 52 -2.82 -5.79 -11.91
N GLU A 53 -3.84 -5.05 -11.45
CA GLU A 53 -5.14 -5.04 -12.13
C GLU A 53 -5.07 -4.39 -13.50
N ASN A 54 -4.50 -3.18 -13.59
CA ASN A 54 -4.22 -2.46 -14.83
C ASN A 54 -3.37 -1.19 -14.55
N PHE A 55 -2.84 -0.58 -15.62
CA PHE A 55 -2.06 0.67 -15.56
C PHE A 55 -2.70 1.83 -16.34
N LYS A 56 -4.05 1.85 -16.40
CA LYS A 56 -4.80 2.89 -17.15
C LYS A 56 -4.71 4.26 -16.48
N VAL A 57 -4.74 4.28 -15.15
CA VAL A 57 -4.57 5.51 -14.36
C VAL A 57 -3.08 5.82 -14.25
N LYS A 58 -2.70 7.04 -14.65
CA LYS A 58 -1.32 7.53 -14.57
C LYS A 58 -1.17 8.44 -13.37
N HIS A 59 0.03 8.54 -12.80
CA HIS A 59 0.33 9.44 -11.68
C HIS A 59 0.49 10.92 -12.15
N SER A 60 -0.55 11.45 -12.79
CA SER A 60 -0.53 12.72 -13.53
C SER A 60 -0.50 13.98 -12.66
N HIS A 61 -0.83 13.89 -11.36
CA HIS A 61 -0.83 15.01 -10.42
C HIS A 61 -0.61 14.53 -8.97
N ALA A 62 -0.53 15.48 -8.04
CA ALA A 62 -0.45 15.22 -6.60
C ALA A 62 -1.79 14.69 -6.05
N GLY A 63 -1.75 13.84 -5.03
CA GLY A 63 -2.92 13.26 -4.37
C GLY A 63 -3.40 11.95 -5.00
N ILE A 64 -2.65 11.35 -5.93
CA ILE A 64 -3.00 10.06 -6.53
C ILE A 64 -2.59 8.95 -5.56
N VAL A 65 -3.53 8.06 -5.25
CA VAL A 65 -3.31 6.86 -4.45
C VAL A 65 -2.89 5.72 -5.38
N SER A 66 -1.85 4.99 -5.00
CA SER A 66 -1.31 3.88 -5.77
C SER A 66 -0.73 2.80 -4.86
N MET A 67 -0.67 1.57 -5.36
CA MET A 67 -0.10 0.44 -4.62
C MET A 67 1.42 0.51 -4.55
N VAL A 68 1.97 0.16 -3.39
CA VAL A 68 3.38 -0.21 -3.26
C VAL A 68 3.50 -1.68 -3.59
N ASN A 69 4.54 -2.05 -4.33
CA ASN A 69 4.85 -3.43 -4.67
C ASN A 69 6.39 -3.66 -4.64
N SER A 70 6.79 -4.92 -4.72
CA SER A 70 8.19 -5.38 -4.75
C SER A 70 8.56 -5.95 -6.14
N GLY A 71 7.87 -5.51 -7.19
CA GLY A 71 7.93 -6.05 -8.55
C GLY A 71 6.53 -6.31 -9.13
N PRO A 72 6.45 -6.76 -10.40
CA PRO A 72 5.17 -7.12 -11.03
C PRO A 72 4.35 -8.07 -10.16
N ASP A 73 3.04 -7.85 -10.11
CA ASP A 73 2.07 -8.74 -9.48
C ASP A 73 2.29 -9.00 -7.97
N SER A 74 2.86 -8.03 -7.25
CA SER A 74 3.19 -8.17 -5.81
C SER A 74 2.49 -7.15 -4.91
N ASN A 75 1.24 -6.80 -5.24
CA ASN A 75 0.47 -5.82 -4.47
C ASN A 75 0.00 -6.41 -3.14
N GLY A 76 0.16 -5.64 -2.05
CA GLY A 76 -0.31 -6.00 -0.72
C GLY A 76 -1.26 -4.94 -0.16
N SER A 77 -1.05 -4.57 1.10
CA SER A 77 -1.80 -3.49 1.79
C SER A 77 -1.09 -2.14 1.78
N GLN A 78 0.21 -2.13 1.46
CA GLN A 78 0.94 -0.87 1.38
C GLN A 78 0.51 -0.03 0.20
N PHE A 79 0.33 1.27 0.44
CA PHE A 79 -0.04 2.26 -0.56
C PHE A 79 0.83 3.51 -0.41
N PHE A 80 0.87 4.31 -1.47
CA PHE A 80 1.44 5.64 -1.42
C PHE A 80 0.50 6.67 -2.04
N VAL A 81 0.64 7.91 -1.57
CA VAL A 81 -0.03 9.10 -2.10
C VAL A 81 1.04 10.00 -2.71
N THR A 82 0.89 10.36 -3.98
CA THR A 82 1.84 11.27 -4.64
C THR A 82 1.73 12.68 -4.07
N THR A 83 2.85 13.38 -3.89
CA THR A 83 2.84 14.80 -3.50
C THR A 83 3.09 15.73 -4.69
N VAL A 84 3.48 15.17 -5.83
CA VAL A 84 3.74 15.85 -7.10
C VAL A 84 3.30 14.95 -8.26
N LYS A 85 3.31 15.49 -9.49
CA LYS A 85 3.20 14.65 -10.70
C LYS A 85 4.38 13.69 -10.78
N ALA A 86 4.09 12.46 -11.18
CA ALA A 86 4.99 11.34 -11.23
C ALA A 86 4.89 10.68 -12.61
N SER A 87 5.96 10.68 -13.39
CA SER A 87 5.93 10.22 -14.80
C SER A 87 6.94 9.13 -15.12
N TRP A 88 7.42 8.42 -14.09
CA TRP A 88 8.30 7.26 -14.26
C TRP A 88 7.53 6.03 -14.72
#